data_AF-A0A0F6AIR1-F1
#
_entry.id   AF-A0A0F6AIR1-F1
#
_cell.length_a   1.000
_cell.length_b   1.000
_cell.length_c   1.000
_cell.angle_alpha   90.00
_cell.angle_beta   90.00
_cell.angle_gamma   90.00
#
_symmetry.space_group_name_H-M   'P 1'
#
loop_
_entity.id
_entity.type
_entity.pdbx_description
1 polymer ?
#
loop_
_entity_poly.entity_id
_entity_poly.type
_entity_poly.pdbx_seq_one_letter_code
_entity_poly.pdbx_strand_id
1 'polypeptide(L)'
;MIKHETVTKIALLISAISAQWSVQADEKLATILNNLEPSLFAPNTVSTNQFEYGSSLSPDGNKFAFVRALARFSHSALVITHKQGGSWQTPILLPFSGEFHDTNPYFAKDSNTFYFTSRRPVAGMDKGIFKMWQVSYDGDKYDQPKLVPGKINGDHNVIYPTVHTNKDIYFSSVIKGAKGGMDLFMSKYHPDGYQAPTEISELNSTASDADPELSTDGKLLFYTSMRPGGLGHYDLHVSVRQKDGKWGKPINLGDKINSSSMDSDPILSADGNTLFFSSDKNPEVKAVKNYSELLQRQESIHNGLMNIYSVDITELNSYFRNNI
;
A
#
# COMPACT_ATOMS: atom_id res chain seq x y z
N MET A 1 -6.11 -32.27 -59.34
CA MET A 1 -5.96 -32.92 -58.02
C MET A 1 -4.53 -32.75 -57.59
N ILE A 2 -4.30 -32.00 -56.51
CA ILE A 2 -3.33 -32.22 -55.42
C ILE A 2 -3.46 -30.96 -54.56
N LYS A 3 -3.94 -31.16 -53.33
CA LYS A 3 -4.21 -30.11 -52.33
C LYS A 3 -2.89 -29.66 -51.70
N HIS A 4 -2.69 -28.35 -51.61
CA HIS A 4 -1.87 -27.75 -50.58
C HIS A 4 -2.69 -27.67 -49.29
N GLU A 5 -2.20 -28.26 -48.21
CA GLU A 5 -2.41 -27.81 -46.82
C GLU A 5 -1.65 -28.74 -45.88
N THR A 6 -0.66 -28.21 -45.14
CA THR A 6 -0.59 -28.39 -43.69
C THR A 6 0.36 -27.31 -43.14
N VAL A 7 -0.21 -26.32 -42.45
CA VAL A 7 0.54 -25.36 -41.62
C VAL A 7 0.64 -25.97 -40.22
N THR A 8 1.85 -26.28 -39.79
CA THR A 8 2.15 -26.69 -38.42
C THR A 8 2.10 -25.46 -37.52
N LYS A 9 1.05 -25.30 -36.71
CA LYS A 9 1.03 -24.33 -35.58
C LYS A 9 1.51 -25.04 -34.32
N ILE A 10 2.63 -24.53 -33.82
CA ILE A 10 3.29 -24.90 -32.57
C ILE A 10 2.35 -24.56 -31.40
N ALA A 11 1.91 -25.58 -30.67
CA ALA A 11 1.29 -25.40 -29.35
C ALA A 11 2.41 -25.18 -28.33
N LEU A 12 2.42 -24.00 -27.70
CA LEU A 12 3.27 -23.75 -26.53
C LEU A 12 2.73 -24.57 -25.35
N LEU A 13 3.59 -25.43 -24.79
CA LEU A 13 3.37 -26.13 -23.53
C LEU A 13 3.21 -25.10 -22.40
N ILE A 14 2.09 -25.19 -21.69
CA ILE A 14 1.93 -24.62 -20.35
C ILE A 14 2.75 -25.53 -19.41
N SER A 15 3.88 -25.04 -18.92
CA SER A 15 4.64 -25.72 -17.86
C SER A 15 3.89 -25.58 -16.55
N ALA A 16 3.14 -26.61 -16.18
CA ALA A 16 2.63 -26.80 -14.84
C ALA A 16 3.81 -27.13 -13.91
N ILE A 17 4.18 -26.17 -13.03
CA ILE A 17 4.62 -26.35 -11.64
C ILE A 17 4.54 -24.95 -10.99
N SER A 18 3.45 -24.69 -10.26
CA SER A 18 3.42 -23.76 -9.14
C SER A 18 2.24 -24.14 -8.22
N ALA A 19 2.40 -23.84 -6.94
CA ALA A 19 1.79 -24.48 -5.79
C ALA A 19 0.27 -24.68 -5.81
N GLN A 20 -0.21 -25.71 -5.11
CA GLN A 20 -1.61 -26.00 -4.85
C GLN A 20 -2.35 -24.80 -4.22
N TRP A 21 -3.12 -24.10 -5.05
CA TRP A 21 -4.09 -23.07 -4.67
C TRP A 21 -5.31 -23.70 -3.98
N SER A 22 -5.20 -24.11 -2.71
CA SER A 22 -6.33 -24.60 -1.92
C SER A 22 -7.11 -23.45 -1.27
N VAL A 23 -7.75 -22.67 -2.14
CA VAL A 23 -9.12 -22.13 -2.17
C VAL A 23 -9.08 -21.54 -3.57
N GLN A 24 -9.51 -22.35 -4.54
CA GLN A 24 -9.53 -21.94 -5.93
C GLN A 24 -10.31 -20.62 -5.96
N ALA A 25 -9.66 -19.53 -6.33
CA ALA A 25 -10.37 -18.44 -6.98
C ALA A 25 -11.28 -19.15 -7.98
N ASP A 26 -12.60 -19.01 -7.83
CA ASP A 26 -13.48 -19.54 -8.84
C ASP A 26 -13.09 -18.89 -10.19
N GLU A 27 -13.43 -19.51 -11.31
CA GLU A 27 -13.01 -18.99 -12.63
C GLU A 27 -13.38 -17.51 -12.83
N LYS A 28 -14.41 -17.05 -12.11
CA LYS A 28 -14.82 -15.66 -12.06
C LYS A 28 -13.78 -14.76 -11.38
N LEU A 29 -13.32 -15.06 -10.17
CA LEU A 29 -12.27 -14.27 -9.51
C LEU A 29 -10.98 -14.24 -10.34
N ALA A 30 -10.59 -15.37 -10.93
CA ALA A 30 -9.42 -15.39 -11.82
C ALA A 30 -9.59 -14.47 -13.03
N THR A 31 -10.78 -14.45 -13.63
CA THR A 31 -11.12 -13.54 -14.74
C THR A 31 -11.05 -12.08 -14.30
N ILE A 32 -11.60 -11.74 -13.13
CA ILE A 32 -11.57 -10.39 -12.58
C ILE A 32 -10.13 -9.92 -12.38
N LEU A 33 -9.29 -10.72 -11.71
CA LEU A 33 -7.89 -10.37 -11.46
C LEU A 33 -7.10 -10.18 -12.76
N ASN A 34 -7.33 -11.02 -13.77
CA ASN A 34 -6.67 -10.93 -15.07
C ASN A 34 -7.09 -9.70 -15.90
N ASN A 35 -8.24 -9.09 -15.59
CA ASN A 35 -8.77 -7.92 -16.27
C ASN A 35 -8.38 -6.59 -15.58
N LEU A 36 -7.66 -6.64 -14.45
CA LEU A 36 -7.19 -5.42 -13.79
C LEU A 36 -6.16 -4.69 -14.67
N GLU A 37 -6.33 -3.37 -14.81
CA GLU A 37 -5.46 -2.50 -15.62
C GLU A 37 -4.85 -1.39 -14.76
N PRO A 38 -3.83 -1.68 -13.92
CA PRO A 38 -3.16 -0.64 -13.16
C PRO A 38 -2.35 0.30 -14.06
N SER A 39 -2.40 1.59 -13.73
CA SER A 39 -1.66 2.64 -14.43
C SER A 39 -1.00 3.59 -13.44
N LEU A 40 0.03 4.31 -13.89
CA LEU A 40 0.69 5.35 -13.08
C LEU A 40 -0.35 6.36 -12.62
N PHE A 41 -0.38 6.64 -11.32
CA PHE A 41 -1.28 7.63 -10.77
C PHE A 41 -0.73 9.05 -10.99
N ALA A 42 -1.55 9.91 -11.62
CA ALA A 42 -1.24 11.32 -11.90
C ALA A 42 0.20 11.54 -12.41
N PRO A 43 0.57 10.95 -13.57
CA PRO A 43 1.93 10.95 -14.07
C PRO A 43 2.45 12.39 -14.25
N ASN A 44 3.73 12.60 -13.91
CA ASN A 44 4.41 13.90 -13.87
C ASN A 44 3.95 14.85 -12.77
N THR A 45 2.98 14.46 -11.94
CA THR A 45 2.51 15.25 -10.78
C THR A 45 2.77 14.51 -9.48
N VAL A 46 2.25 13.28 -9.37
CA VAL A 46 2.50 12.38 -8.23
C VAL A 46 3.61 11.42 -8.60
N SER A 47 3.38 10.52 -9.56
CA SER A 47 4.43 9.60 -10.02
C SER A 47 5.36 10.29 -11.01
N THR A 48 6.61 10.48 -10.61
CA THR A 48 7.62 11.21 -11.38
C THR A 48 8.90 10.38 -11.50
N ASN A 49 10.01 11.01 -11.87
CA ASN A 49 11.32 10.36 -11.85
C ASN A 49 11.99 10.42 -10.47
N GLN A 50 11.26 10.88 -9.44
CA GLN A 50 11.71 10.94 -8.06
C GLN A 50 11.26 9.68 -7.31
N PHE A 51 11.48 9.65 -5.99
CA PHE A 51 11.14 8.51 -5.16
C PHE A 51 9.81 8.76 -4.44
N GLU A 52 8.72 8.24 -5.00
CA GLU A 52 7.37 8.36 -4.46
C GLU A 52 6.81 7.03 -3.95
N TYR A 53 6.25 7.05 -2.75
CA TYR A 53 5.58 5.89 -2.16
C TYR A 53 4.62 6.32 -1.05
N GLY A 54 3.93 5.38 -0.41
CA GLY A 54 3.10 5.59 0.77
C GLY A 54 2.07 6.71 0.60
N SER A 55 0.83 6.38 0.28
CA SER A 55 -0.16 7.41 -0.07
C SER A 55 -1.37 7.46 0.88
N SER A 56 -2.21 8.47 0.71
CA SER A 56 -3.55 8.52 1.27
C SER A 56 -4.42 9.51 0.50
N LEU A 57 -5.66 9.10 0.21
CA LEU A 57 -6.67 9.95 -0.41
C LEU A 57 -7.61 10.50 0.66
N SER A 58 -7.91 11.79 0.62
CA SER A 58 -8.92 12.37 1.51
C SER A 58 -10.31 11.78 1.23
N PRO A 59 -11.23 11.74 2.21
CA PRO A 59 -12.54 11.10 2.04
C PRO A 59 -13.39 11.69 0.91
N ASP A 60 -13.20 12.97 0.60
CA ASP A 60 -13.87 13.68 -0.50
C ASP A 60 -13.20 13.47 -1.87
N GLY A 61 -12.07 12.75 -1.92
CA GLY A 61 -11.31 12.46 -3.14
C GLY A 61 -10.55 13.65 -3.74
N ASN A 62 -10.46 14.78 -3.01
CA ASN A 62 -9.89 16.02 -3.55
C ASN A 62 -8.46 16.31 -3.09
N LYS A 63 -7.93 15.57 -2.13
CA LYS A 63 -6.54 15.70 -1.66
C LYS A 63 -5.86 14.35 -1.68
N PHE A 64 -4.61 14.32 -2.14
CA PHE A 64 -3.79 13.12 -2.15
C PHE A 64 -2.46 13.44 -1.47
N ALA A 65 -2.26 12.87 -0.30
CA ALA A 65 -1.01 12.96 0.44
C ALA A 65 -0.14 11.75 0.09
N PHE A 66 1.16 11.96 -0.06
CA PHE A 66 2.10 10.89 -0.36
C PHE A 66 3.50 11.23 0.14
N VAL A 67 4.38 10.23 0.17
CA VAL A 67 5.77 10.40 0.57
C VAL A 67 6.63 10.74 -0.63
N ARG A 68 7.51 11.73 -0.46
CA ARG A 68 8.70 11.91 -1.30
C ARG A 68 9.95 11.67 -0.47
N ALA A 69 10.84 10.84 -1.00
CA ALA A 69 12.06 10.47 -0.31
C ALA A 69 13.33 10.76 -1.10
N LEU A 70 14.43 10.85 -0.36
CA LEU A 70 15.75 10.72 -0.93
C LEU A 70 16.07 9.23 -1.15
N ALA A 71 16.98 8.96 -2.10
CA ALA A 71 17.41 7.60 -2.41
C ALA A 71 17.79 6.80 -1.15
N ARG A 72 17.49 5.49 -1.19
CA ARG A 72 17.71 4.55 -0.09
C ARG A 72 17.01 4.92 1.22
N PHE A 73 15.91 5.68 1.15
CA PHE A 73 15.15 6.12 2.33
C PHE A 73 16.01 6.91 3.34
N SER A 74 17.00 7.67 2.84
CA SER A 74 17.90 8.43 3.72
C SER A 74 17.20 9.60 4.43
N HIS A 75 16.13 10.12 3.83
CA HIS A 75 15.18 11.07 4.43
C HIS A 75 13.85 10.99 3.65
N SER A 76 12.74 11.33 4.29
CA SER A 76 11.46 11.48 3.58
C SER A 76 10.59 12.56 4.21
N ALA A 77 9.69 13.09 3.40
CA ALA A 77 8.72 14.08 3.81
C ALA A 77 7.35 13.77 3.20
N LEU A 78 6.31 14.26 3.87
CA LEU A 78 4.94 14.17 3.39
C LEU A 78 4.63 15.38 2.52
N VAL A 79 4.20 15.12 1.30
CA VAL A 79 3.69 16.13 0.36
C VAL A 79 2.22 15.88 0.09
N ILE A 80 1.51 16.90 -0.37
CA ILE A 80 0.09 16.85 -0.68
C ILE A 80 -0.21 17.55 -1.99
N THR A 81 -1.03 16.94 -2.84
CA THR A 81 -1.61 17.57 -4.03
C THR A 81 -3.12 17.69 -3.86
N HIS A 82 -3.68 18.73 -4.50
CA HIS A 82 -5.11 19.02 -4.50
C HIS A 82 -5.67 18.86 -5.91
N LYS A 83 -6.91 18.42 -6.00
CA LYS A 83 -7.64 18.32 -7.26
C LYS A 83 -8.37 19.64 -7.52
N GLN A 84 -8.08 20.28 -8.64
CA GLN A 84 -8.74 21.51 -9.09
C GLN A 84 -9.13 21.36 -10.57
N GLY A 85 -10.41 21.60 -10.89
CA GLY A 85 -10.90 21.48 -12.26
C GLY A 85 -10.74 20.06 -12.86
N GLY A 86 -10.74 19.02 -12.02
CA GLY A 86 -10.52 17.64 -12.44
C GLY A 86 -9.06 17.17 -12.47
N SER A 87 -8.10 18.09 -12.33
CA SER A 87 -6.66 17.80 -12.43
C SER A 87 -5.95 17.96 -11.09
N TRP A 88 -4.99 17.07 -10.82
CA TRP A 88 -4.08 17.20 -9.70
C TRP A 88 -3.10 18.35 -9.92
N GLN A 89 -2.90 19.17 -8.91
CA GLN A 89 -2.00 20.33 -8.96
C GLN A 89 -0.58 19.96 -8.51
N THR A 90 0.38 20.86 -8.71
CA THR A 90 1.74 20.68 -8.18
C THR A 90 1.70 20.40 -6.67
N PRO A 91 2.32 19.30 -6.19
CA PRO A 91 2.34 18.99 -4.77
C PRO A 91 3.09 20.04 -3.96
N ILE A 92 2.62 20.29 -2.73
CA ILE A 92 3.27 21.14 -1.74
C ILE A 92 3.68 20.30 -0.52
N LEU A 93 4.68 20.77 0.23
CA LEU A 93 5.07 20.15 1.50
C LEU A 93 3.95 20.35 2.53
N LEU A 94 3.59 19.30 3.27
CA LEU A 94 2.67 19.45 4.41
C LEU A 94 3.34 20.34 5.47
N PRO A 95 2.61 21.28 6.09
CA PRO A 95 3.20 22.35 6.90
C PRO A 95 3.89 21.86 8.19
N PHE A 96 3.64 20.61 8.57
CA PHE A 96 4.24 19.96 9.73
C PHE A 96 5.32 18.93 9.37
N SER A 97 5.66 18.77 8.08
CA SER A 97 6.60 17.75 7.61
C SER A 97 7.89 18.35 7.03
N GLY A 98 8.92 17.51 6.89
CA GLY A 98 10.19 17.84 6.22
C GLY A 98 11.39 17.97 7.15
N GLU A 99 11.17 18.37 8.41
CA GLU A 99 12.22 18.44 9.44
C GLU A 99 12.67 17.05 9.88
N PHE A 100 11.72 16.12 10.00
CA PHE A 100 11.97 14.75 10.46
C PHE A 100 11.72 13.74 9.34
N HIS A 101 12.16 12.51 9.56
CA HIS A 101 11.78 11.40 8.70
C HIS A 101 10.30 11.09 8.93
N ASP A 102 9.45 11.61 8.04
CA ASP A 102 7.99 11.46 8.09
C ASP A 102 7.50 10.60 6.94
N THR A 103 6.61 9.65 7.22
CA THR A 103 6.11 8.69 6.22
C THR A 103 4.70 8.19 6.57
N ASN A 104 4.17 7.31 5.72
CA ASN A 104 2.86 6.65 5.83
C ASN A 104 1.70 7.61 6.21
N PRO A 105 1.39 8.59 5.34
CA PRO A 105 0.26 9.49 5.56
C PRO A 105 -1.06 8.70 5.57
N TYR A 106 -2.04 9.14 6.35
CA TYR A 106 -3.37 8.54 6.38
C TYR A 106 -4.46 9.53 6.77
N PHE A 107 -5.38 9.83 5.86
CA PHE A 107 -6.62 10.52 6.17
C PHE A 107 -7.61 9.56 6.81
N ALA A 108 -8.08 9.88 8.02
CA ALA A 108 -9.19 9.15 8.62
C ALA A 108 -10.47 9.33 7.79
N LYS A 109 -11.24 8.26 7.62
CA LYS A 109 -12.44 8.25 6.75
C LYS A 109 -13.65 8.93 7.39
N ASP A 110 -13.67 9.05 8.71
CA ASP A 110 -14.82 9.47 9.53
C ASP A 110 -14.58 10.73 10.37
N SER A 111 -13.39 11.33 10.27
CA SER A 111 -13.00 12.49 11.05
C SER A 111 -12.00 13.35 10.30
N ASN A 112 -11.91 14.63 10.69
CA ASN A 112 -10.85 15.51 10.20
C ASN A 112 -9.53 15.28 10.95
N THR A 113 -9.07 14.03 10.97
CA THR A 113 -7.81 13.63 11.57
C THR A 113 -6.90 13.04 10.50
N PHE A 114 -5.68 13.53 10.45
CA PHE A 114 -4.62 13.03 9.60
C PHE A 114 -3.58 12.33 10.46
N TYR A 115 -3.35 11.05 10.20
CA TYR A 115 -2.33 10.25 10.84
C TYR A 115 -1.08 10.18 9.96
N PHE A 116 0.07 10.03 10.59
CA PHE A 116 1.33 9.76 9.91
C PHE A 116 2.32 9.15 10.88
N THR A 117 3.45 8.69 10.37
CA THR A 117 4.51 8.08 11.17
C THR A 117 5.76 8.94 11.07
N SER A 118 6.46 9.11 12.20
CA SER A 118 7.60 10.02 12.26
C SER A 118 8.64 9.58 13.28
N ARG A 119 9.90 9.89 12.98
CA ARG A 119 11.04 9.79 13.91
C ARG A 119 11.26 11.08 14.72
N ARG A 120 10.29 11.99 14.75
CA ARG A 120 10.31 13.17 15.62
C ARG A 120 10.56 12.76 17.07
N PRO A 121 11.49 13.42 17.81
CA PRO A 121 11.85 13.01 19.15
C PRO A 121 10.70 13.15 20.13
N VAL A 122 10.55 12.15 21.01
CA VAL A 122 9.64 12.17 22.16
C VAL A 122 10.46 11.99 23.42
N ALA A 123 10.23 12.85 24.42
CA ALA A 123 10.95 12.78 25.69
C ALA A 123 10.72 11.40 26.35
N GLY A 124 11.80 10.74 26.77
CA GLY A 124 11.73 9.44 27.42
C GLY A 124 11.51 8.24 26.49
N MET A 125 11.54 8.43 25.17
CA MET A 125 11.43 7.34 24.18
C MET A 125 12.64 7.28 23.24
N ASP A 126 12.84 6.12 22.61
CA ASP A 126 13.86 5.94 21.57
C ASP A 126 13.62 6.90 20.38
N LYS A 127 14.71 7.52 19.91
CA LYS A 127 14.76 8.50 18.82
C LYS A 127 14.94 7.87 17.43
N GLY A 128 15.32 6.59 17.35
CA GLY A 128 15.62 5.90 16.10
C GLY A 128 14.43 5.21 15.44
N ILE A 129 13.29 5.12 16.13
CA ILE A 129 12.12 4.34 15.71
C ILE A 129 10.95 5.24 15.31
N PHE A 130 10.15 4.78 14.36
CA PHE A 130 8.93 5.47 13.94
C PHE A 130 7.84 5.35 15.00
N LYS A 131 7.19 6.47 15.27
CA LYS A 131 6.03 6.59 16.16
C LYS A 131 4.86 7.12 15.36
N MET A 132 3.65 6.82 15.80
CA MET A 132 2.44 7.32 15.17
C MET A 132 2.03 8.67 15.74
N TRP A 133 1.80 9.63 14.85
CA TRP A 133 1.40 10.99 15.12
C TRP A 133 0.04 11.27 14.46
N GLN A 134 -0.67 12.24 15.00
CA GLN A 134 -1.94 12.72 14.47
C GLN A 134 -1.97 14.24 14.44
N VAL A 135 -2.71 14.78 13.47
CA VAL A 135 -2.97 16.21 13.27
C VAL A 135 -4.45 16.38 12.96
N SER A 136 -5.12 17.30 13.65
CA SER A 136 -6.46 17.74 13.25
C SER A 136 -6.35 18.73 12.11
N TYR A 137 -7.30 18.71 11.19
CA TYR A 137 -7.32 19.64 10.06
C TYR A 137 -8.70 20.25 9.81
N ASP A 138 -8.73 21.41 9.16
CA ASP A 138 -9.95 22.07 8.68
C ASP A 138 -9.67 22.65 7.29
N GLY A 139 -10.24 22.03 6.26
CA GLY A 139 -9.89 22.32 4.87
C GLY A 139 -8.41 22.06 4.60
N ASP A 140 -7.64 23.14 4.44
CA ASP A 140 -6.20 23.13 4.17
C ASP A 140 -5.37 23.61 5.38
N LYS A 141 -6.02 23.88 6.52
CA LYS A 141 -5.36 24.27 7.77
C LYS A 141 -5.09 23.03 8.61
N TYR A 142 -3.87 22.88 9.08
CA TYR A 142 -3.43 21.75 9.89
C TYR A 142 -2.91 22.26 11.25
N ASP A 143 -3.35 21.60 12.31
CA ASP A 143 -2.86 21.86 13.66
C ASP A 143 -1.43 21.33 13.87
N GLN A 144 -0.86 21.58 15.05
CA GLN A 144 0.42 21.00 15.44
C GLN A 144 0.31 19.47 15.65
N PRO A 145 1.30 18.68 15.18
CA PRO A 145 1.34 17.25 15.42
C PRO A 145 1.32 16.88 16.90
N LYS A 146 0.53 15.86 17.22
CA LYS A 146 0.45 15.26 18.55
C LYS A 146 0.76 13.78 18.43
N LEU A 147 1.51 13.24 19.39
CA LEU A 147 1.70 11.80 19.48
C LEU A 147 0.34 11.12 19.68
N VAL A 148 0.07 10.03 18.96
CA VAL A 148 -1.15 9.24 19.19
C VAL A 148 -1.13 8.71 20.63
N PRO A 149 -2.19 8.97 21.43
CA PRO A 149 -2.17 8.71 22.86
C PRO A 149 -2.31 7.21 23.18
N GLY A 150 -1.87 6.82 24.36
CA GLY A 150 -2.00 5.45 24.88
C GLY A 150 -0.72 4.62 24.70
N LYS A 151 -0.91 3.31 24.56
CA LYS A 151 0.14 2.28 24.57
C LYS A 151 0.50 1.76 23.18
N ILE A 152 -0.04 2.36 22.11
CA ILE A 152 0.32 2.02 20.73
C ILE A 152 1.79 2.33 20.43
N ASN A 153 2.30 3.44 20.96
CA ASN A 153 3.69 3.89 20.78
C ASN A 153 4.58 3.31 21.90
N GLY A 154 5.10 2.09 21.72
CA GLY A 154 6.05 1.45 22.63
C GLY A 154 7.51 1.53 22.17
N ASP A 155 8.31 0.57 22.64
CA ASP A 155 9.71 0.35 22.22
C ASP A 155 9.80 -0.47 20.93
N HIS A 156 9.03 -0.06 19.91
CA HIS A 156 8.94 -0.69 18.60
C HIS A 156 8.52 0.33 17.54
N ASN A 157 8.72 0.00 16.26
CA ASN A 157 8.22 0.84 15.16
C ASN A 157 6.71 0.72 15.07
N VAL A 158 6.05 1.84 14.81
CA VAL A 158 4.62 1.89 14.48
C VAL A 158 4.52 2.56 13.13
N ILE A 159 4.26 1.78 12.07
CA ILE A 159 4.27 2.23 10.68
C ILE A 159 3.00 1.78 9.93
N TYR A 160 2.67 2.45 8.83
CA TYR A 160 1.51 2.14 7.99
C TYR A 160 0.15 2.11 8.72
N PRO A 161 -0.27 3.24 9.32
CA PRO A 161 -1.57 3.31 9.97
C PRO A 161 -2.72 3.17 8.96
N THR A 162 -3.72 2.38 9.31
CA THR A 162 -5.08 2.48 8.75
C THR A 162 -6.06 2.53 9.92
N VAL A 163 -7.05 3.43 9.83
CA VAL A 163 -7.97 3.73 10.94
C VAL A 163 -9.37 3.32 10.54
N HIS A 164 -9.94 2.39 11.30
CA HIS A 164 -11.30 1.95 11.10
C HIS A 164 -12.31 2.96 11.68
N THR A 165 -13.56 2.92 11.23
CA THR A 165 -14.64 3.83 11.68
C THR A 165 -15.05 3.66 13.15
N ASN A 166 -14.64 2.55 13.78
CA ASN A 166 -14.74 2.38 15.24
C ASN A 166 -13.52 2.95 16.00
N LYS A 167 -12.63 3.67 15.29
CA LYS A 167 -11.37 4.25 15.73
C LYS A 167 -10.22 3.28 15.98
N ASP A 168 -10.42 1.97 15.85
CA ASP A 168 -9.31 1.00 15.97
C ASP A 168 -8.27 1.27 14.87
N ILE A 169 -6.99 1.15 15.23
CA ILE A 169 -5.87 1.36 14.31
C ILE A 169 -5.23 0.02 13.98
N TYR A 170 -5.06 -0.25 12.70
CA TYR A 170 -4.25 -1.36 12.19
C TYR A 170 -2.94 -0.79 11.66
N PHE A 171 -1.85 -1.50 11.86
CA PHE A 171 -0.50 -1.01 11.53
C PHE A 171 0.49 -2.17 11.45
N SER A 172 1.69 -1.87 10.98
CA SER A 172 2.80 -2.83 10.89
C SER A 172 3.87 -2.52 11.92
N SER A 173 4.48 -3.56 12.48
CA SER A 173 5.52 -3.43 13.49
C SER A 173 6.48 -4.61 13.50
N VAL A 174 7.65 -4.40 14.09
CA VAL A 174 8.60 -5.45 14.46
C VAL A 174 8.60 -5.52 15.99
N ILE A 175 7.85 -6.49 16.54
CA ILE A 175 7.75 -6.71 17.99
C ILE A 175 8.41 -8.04 18.34
N LYS A 176 9.32 -8.03 19.31
CA LYS A 176 10.06 -9.23 19.73
C LYS A 176 9.09 -10.34 20.15
N GLY A 177 9.22 -11.51 19.53
CA GLY A 177 8.39 -12.70 19.82
C GLY A 177 7.17 -12.85 18.91
N ALA A 178 6.93 -11.90 18.00
CA ALA A 178 5.95 -12.04 16.94
C ALA A 178 6.41 -13.06 15.86
N LYS A 179 5.48 -13.44 14.98
CA LYS A 179 5.61 -14.60 14.09
C LYS A 179 6.62 -14.42 12.96
N GLY A 180 6.73 -13.21 12.43
CA GLY A 180 7.48 -12.87 11.22
C GLY A 180 8.59 -11.85 11.42
N GLY A 181 8.99 -11.22 10.32
CA GLY A 181 9.95 -10.11 10.32
C GLY A 181 9.26 -8.79 10.68
N MET A 182 8.49 -8.27 9.72
CA MET A 182 7.43 -7.30 9.95
C MET A 182 6.11 -8.06 10.10
N ASP A 183 5.26 -7.63 11.03
CA ASP A 183 3.96 -8.25 11.29
C ASP A 183 2.85 -7.20 11.36
N LEU A 184 1.61 -7.64 11.10
CA LEU A 184 0.39 -6.84 11.22
C LEU A 184 -0.14 -6.87 12.66
N PHE A 185 -0.48 -5.70 13.16
CA PHE A 185 -1.04 -5.47 14.48
C PHE A 185 -2.29 -4.60 14.42
N MET A 186 -3.08 -4.69 15.48
CA MET A 186 -4.19 -3.79 15.76
C MET A 186 -4.05 -3.22 17.16
N SER A 187 -4.40 -1.95 17.33
CA SER A 187 -4.58 -1.31 18.63
C SER A 187 -6.00 -0.80 18.76
N LYS A 188 -6.70 -1.26 19.81
CA LYS A 188 -8.08 -0.85 20.06
C LYS A 188 -8.14 0.54 20.65
N TYR A 189 -9.12 1.32 20.21
CA TYR A 189 -9.41 2.61 20.83
C TYR A 189 -10.11 2.42 22.18
N HIS A 190 -9.67 3.18 23.18
CA HIS A 190 -10.36 3.36 24.45
C HIS A 190 -10.35 4.86 24.82
N PRO A 191 -11.30 5.38 25.61
CA PRO A 191 -11.33 6.80 25.96
C PRO A 191 -10.07 7.35 26.63
N ASP A 192 -9.27 6.51 27.28
CA ASP A 192 -7.98 6.88 27.89
C ASP A 192 -6.78 6.75 26.94
N GLY A 193 -6.99 6.28 25.71
CA GLY A 193 -5.97 6.11 24.68
C GLY A 193 -6.02 4.74 24.00
N TYR A 194 -5.18 4.60 22.98
CA TYR A 194 -5.01 3.36 22.25
C TYR A 194 -4.38 2.28 23.13
N GLN A 195 -4.89 1.05 23.05
CA GLN A 195 -4.40 -0.06 23.85
C GLN A 195 -3.04 -0.59 23.34
N ALA A 196 -2.44 -1.52 24.07
CA ALA A 196 -1.21 -2.18 23.61
C ALA A 196 -1.48 -2.95 22.29
N PRO A 197 -0.47 -3.06 21.40
CA PRO A 197 -0.59 -3.80 20.15
C PRO A 197 -1.07 -5.24 20.37
N THR A 198 -2.04 -5.67 19.57
CA THR A 198 -2.49 -7.06 19.48
C THR A 198 -2.17 -7.57 18.08
N GLU A 199 -1.43 -8.67 17.99
CA GLU A 199 -1.07 -9.28 16.71
C GLU A 199 -2.31 -9.81 15.96
N ILE A 200 -2.35 -9.63 14.63
CA ILE A 200 -3.39 -10.21 13.77
C ILE A 200 -2.89 -11.56 13.23
N SER A 201 -2.82 -12.52 14.15
CA SER A 201 -2.15 -13.83 13.94
C SER A 201 -2.67 -14.64 12.75
N GLU A 202 -3.93 -14.43 12.36
CA GLU A 202 -4.60 -15.07 11.22
C GLU A 202 -4.02 -14.63 9.88
N LEU A 203 -3.47 -13.41 9.81
CA LEU A 203 -2.92 -12.85 8.58
C LEU A 203 -1.40 -13.01 8.50
N ASN A 204 -0.71 -12.86 9.63
CA ASN A 204 0.74 -12.97 9.69
C ASN A 204 1.23 -14.36 9.28
N SER A 205 2.37 -14.38 8.62
CA SER A 205 3.11 -15.54 8.19
C SER A 205 4.46 -15.60 8.92
N THR A 206 5.31 -16.54 8.58
CA THR A 206 6.71 -16.55 9.07
C THR A 206 7.62 -15.62 8.24
N ALA A 207 7.09 -15.03 7.17
CA ALA A 207 7.76 -14.01 6.38
C ALA A 207 7.37 -12.61 6.89
N SER A 208 7.71 -11.54 6.18
CA SER A 208 7.22 -10.21 6.49
C SER A 208 5.82 -9.98 5.91
N ASP A 209 4.92 -9.46 6.72
CA ASP A 209 3.57 -9.02 6.36
C ASP A 209 3.38 -7.58 6.87
N ALA A 210 3.01 -6.67 5.97
CA ALA A 210 3.05 -5.25 6.25
C ALA A 210 1.95 -4.46 5.52
N ASP A 211 1.94 -3.15 5.74
CA ASP A 211 1.12 -2.15 5.06
C ASP A 211 -0.39 -2.45 5.01
N PRO A 212 -1.08 -2.60 6.16
CA PRO A 212 -2.51 -2.90 6.16
C PRO A 212 -3.32 -1.70 5.66
N GLU A 213 -4.27 -1.98 4.78
CA GLU A 213 -5.36 -1.08 4.43
C GLU A 213 -6.70 -1.77 4.61
N LEU A 214 -7.51 -1.19 5.48
CA LEU A 214 -8.83 -1.71 5.81
C LEU A 214 -9.91 -0.95 5.04
N SER A 215 -10.76 -1.71 4.35
CA SER A 215 -12.01 -1.18 3.78
C SER A 215 -12.90 -0.54 4.85
N THR A 216 -13.68 0.48 4.47
CA THR A 216 -14.50 1.29 5.39
C THR A 216 -15.48 0.46 6.22
N ASP A 217 -15.97 -0.65 5.67
CA ASP A 217 -16.90 -1.58 6.35
C ASP A 217 -16.18 -2.68 7.17
N GLY A 218 -14.84 -2.67 7.20
CA GLY A 218 -14.02 -3.61 7.96
C GLY A 218 -14.05 -5.04 7.42
N LYS A 219 -14.52 -5.26 6.17
CA LYS A 219 -14.71 -6.61 5.60
C LYS A 219 -13.55 -7.09 4.75
N LEU A 220 -12.78 -6.19 4.16
CA LEU A 220 -11.60 -6.47 3.35
C LEU A 220 -10.39 -5.79 3.99
N LEU A 221 -9.28 -6.53 4.09
CA LEU A 221 -7.97 -6.01 4.46
C LEU A 221 -6.98 -6.34 3.35
N PHE A 222 -6.47 -5.28 2.72
CA PHE A 222 -5.39 -5.34 1.73
C PHE A 222 -4.07 -5.13 2.45
N TYR A 223 -3.02 -5.83 2.05
CA TYR A 223 -1.71 -5.73 2.69
C TYR A 223 -0.62 -6.30 1.80
N THR A 224 0.64 -6.01 2.09
CA THR A 224 1.77 -6.60 1.37
C THR A 224 2.40 -7.76 2.14
N SER A 225 2.97 -8.72 1.42
CA SER A 225 3.54 -9.94 2.02
C SER A 225 4.72 -10.51 1.23
N MET A 226 5.71 -11.01 1.96
CA MET A 226 6.84 -11.84 1.50
C MET A 226 6.54 -13.35 1.58
N ARG A 227 5.29 -13.75 1.78
CA ARG A 227 4.94 -15.17 1.93
C ARG A 227 5.32 -15.98 0.68
N PRO A 228 5.70 -17.26 0.84
CA PRO A 228 6.01 -18.12 -0.29
C PRO A 228 4.85 -18.22 -1.30
N GLY A 229 5.20 -18.27 -2.59
CA GLY A 229 4.24 -18.33 -3.69
C GLY A 229 3.91 -16.98 -4.33
N GLY A 230 4.55 -15.89 -3.89
CA GLY A 230 4.50 -14.59 -4.55
C GLY A 230 5.36 -14.49 -5.83
N LEU A 231 5.24 -13.36 -6.52
CA LEU A 231 5.93 -13.02 -7.77
C LEU A 231 7.24 -12.27 -7.55
N GLY A 232 7.26 -11.38 -6.55
CA GLY A 232 8.37 -10.48 -6.30
C GLY A 232 8.90 -10.52 -4.87
N HIS A 233 9.44 -9.39 -4.44
CA HIS A 233 9.97 -9.19 -3.09
C HIS A 233 8.81 -9.01 -2.10
N TYR A 234 7.88 -8.11 -2.40
CA TYR A 234 6.65 -7.88 -1.64
C TYR A 234 5.51 -7.89 -2.63
N ASP A 235 4.45 -8.63 -2.31
CA ASP A 235 3.26 -8.77 -3.13
C ASP A 235 2.02 -8.33 -2.37
N LEU A 236 1.11 -7.64 -3.05
CA LEU A 236 -0.19 -7.28 -2.52
C LEU A 236 -1.14 -8.49 -2.47
N HIS A 237 -1.79 -8.60 -1.32
CA HIS A 237 -2.77 -9.61 -0.98
C HIS A 237 -4.03 -8.94 -0.42
N VAL A 238 -5.14 -9.66 -0.48
CA VAL A 238 -6.40 -9.30 0.18
C VAL A 238 -6.92 -10.47 1.00
N SER A 239 -7.40 -10.17 2.21
CA SER A 239 -8.12 -11.10 3.06
C SER A 239 -9.54 -10.63 3.32
N VAL A 240 -10.47 -11.58 3.31
CA VAL A 240 -11.89 -11.34 3.52
C VAL A 240 -12.28 -11.75 4.94
N ARG A 241 -12.93 -10.85 5.67
CA ARG A 241 -13.45 -11.11 7.00
C ARG A 241 -14.68 -12.00 6.92
N GLN A 242 -14.62 -13.12 7.62
CA GLN A 242 -15.64 -14.16 7.63
C GLN A 242 -16.77 -13.84 8.62
N LYS A 243 -17.88 -14.57 8.52
CA LYS A 243 -19.07 -14.41 9.39
C LYS A 243 -18.78 -14.65 10.87
N ASP A 244 -17.78 -15.44 11.20
CA ASP A 244 -17.32 -15.67 12.58
C ASP A 244 -16.39 -14.56 13.11
N GLY A 245 -16.12 -13.53 12.30
CA GLY A 245 -15.29 -12.38 12.62
C GLY A 245 -13.79 -12.58 12.37
N LYS A 246 -13.35 -13.77 11.94
CA LYS A 246 -11.95 -14.07 11.63
C LYS A 246 -11.58 -13.65 10.22
N TRP A 247 -10.30 -13.44 9.98
CA TRP A 247 -9.78 -13.24 8.63
C TRP A 247 -9.66 -14.56 7.88
N GLY A 248 -10.14 -14.59 6.64
CA GLY A 248 -9.96 -15.72 5.74
C GLY A 248 -8.52 -15.84 5.24
N LYS A 249 -8.25 -16.94 4.51
CA LYS A 249 -6.96 -17.14 3.85
C LYS A 249 -6.71 -15.99 2.85
N PRO A 250 -5.50 -15.41 2.84
CA PRO A 250 -5.19 -14.32 1.92
C PRO A 250 -5.11 -14.79 0.47
N ILE A 251 -5.51 -13.89 -0.41
CA ILE A 251 -5.58 -14.06 -1.85
C ILE A 251 -4.56 -13.09 -2.46
N ASN A 252 -3.61 -13.59 -3.24
CA ASN A 252 -2.67 -12.77 -3.99
C ASN A 252 -3.40 -12.07 -5.15
N LEU A 253 -3.12 -10.78 -5.37
CA LEU A 253 -3.82 -9.97 -6.38
C LEU A 253 -3.37 -10.21 -7.83
N GLY A 254 -2.48 -11.17 -8.07
CA GLY A 254 -2.10 -11.61 -9.41
C GLY A 254 -1.12 -10.69 -10.12
N ASP A 255 -0.68 -11.09 -11.31
CA ASP A 255 0.43 -10.49 -12.08
C ASP A 255 0.09 -9.16 -12.78
N LYS A 256 -1.18 -8.74 -12.71
CA LYS A 256 -1.59 -7.40 -13.12
C LYS A 256 -1.13 -6.37 -12.10
N ILE A 257 -1.38 -6.66 -10.83
CA ILE A 257 -1.07 -5.78 -9.70
C ILE A 257 0.36 -6.01 -9.22
N ASN A 258 0.71 -7.27 -8.94
CA ASN A 258 2.01 -7.67 -8.45
C ASN A 258 2.98 -7.88 -9.60
N SER A 259 4.25 -7.61 -9.35
CA SER A 259 5.35 -7.66 -10.29
C SER A 259 6.46 -8.57 -9.78
N SER A 260 7.54 -8.71 -10.54
CA SER A 260 8.76 -9.38 -10.06
C SER A 260 9.58 -8.54 -9.07
N SER A 261 9.09 -7.34 -8.71
CA SER A 261 9.81 -6.34 -7.92
C SER A 261 9.11 -6.14 -6.56
N MET A 262 9.09 -4.94 -5.99
CA MET A 262 8.39 -4.61 -4.76
C MET A 262 7.06 -3.92 -5.07
N ASP A 263 5.96 -4.49 -4.59
CA ASP A 263 4.61 -3.93 -4.66
C ASP A 263 4.02 -3.82 -3.24
N SER A 264 3.72 -2.59 -2.80
CA SER A 264 3.49 -2.28 -1.38
C SER A 264 2.51 -1.11 -1.18
N ASP A 265 2.32 -0.72 0.08
CA ASP A 265 1.54 0.46 0.48
C ASP A 265 0.12 0.56 -0.13
N PRO A 266 -0.72 -0.49 -0.05
CA PRO A 266 -2.07 -0.43 -0.61
C PRO A 266 -2.91 0.63 0.11
N ILE A 267 -3.72 1.38 -0.63
CA ILE A 267 -4.67 2.38 -0.11
C ILE A 267 -5.96 2.33 -0.91
N LEU A 268 -7.11 2.45 -0.25
CA LEU A 268 -8.41 2.46 -0.91
C LEU A 268 -8.97 3.88 -1.01
N SER A 269 -9.68 4.16 -2.10
CA SER A 269 -10.65 5.25 -2.13
C SER A 269 -11.75 5.05 -1.08
N ALA A 270 -12.45 6.12 -0.69
CA ALA A 270 -13.48 6.07 0.34
C ALA A 270 -14.63 5.08 0.02
N ASP A 271 -14.97 4.93 -1.27
CA ASP A 271 -15.95 3.96 -1.77
C ASP A 271 -15.39 2.53 -1.92
N GLY A 272 -14.08 2.35 -1.76
CA GLY A 272 -13.38 1.08 -1.89
C GLY A 272 -13.21 0.57 -3.33
N ASN A 273 -13.54 1.38 -4.34
CA ASN A 273 -13.54 0.95 -5.74
C ASN A 273 -12.24 1.29 -6.50
N THR A 274 -11.35 2.08 -5.91
CA THR A 274 -10.01 2.34 -6.46
C THR A 274 -8.97 1.89 -5.45
N LEU A 275 -8.02 1.08 -5.90
CA LEU A 275 -6.82 0.72 -5.15
C LEU A 275 -5.65 1.55 -5.67
N PHE A 276 -4.96 2.22 -4.75
CA PHE A 276 -3.66 2.83 -4.97
C PHE A 276 -2.58 1.95 -4.36
N PHE A 277 -1.40 1.92 -4.96
CA PHE A 277 -0.27 1.17 -4.42
C PHE A 277 1.07 1.70 -4.92
N SER A 278 2.12 1.41 -4.18
CA SER A 278 3.50 1.70 -4.55
C SER A 278 4.11 0.53 -5.31
N SER A 279 4.89 0.80 -6.35
CA SER A 279 5.65 -0.23 -7.08
C SER A 279 6.96 0.33 -7.61
N ASP A 280 8.06 -0.40 -7.43
CA ASP A 280 9.36 -0.10 -8.07
C ASP A 280 9.57 -0.89 -9.38
N LYS A 281 8.48 -1.43 -9.96
CA LYS A 281 8.54 -2.14 -11.23
C LYS A 281 9.23 -1.31 -12.31
N ASN A 282 10.22 -1.92 -12.95
CA ASN A 282 10.96 -1.33 -14.06
C ASN A 282 10.80 -2.21 -15.31
N PRO A 283 9.77 -1.98 -16.13
CA PRO A 283 9.50 -2.82 -17.31
C PRO A 283 10.58 -2.68 -18.41
N GLU A 284 11.47 -1.69 -18.33
CA GLU A 284 12.42 -1.35 -19.40
C GLU A 284 13.88 -1.67 -19.06
N VAL A 285 14.15 -2.73 -18.30
CA VAL A 285 15.54 -3.16 -18.04
C VAL A 285 16.21 -3.70 -19.31
N LYS A 286 16.78 -2.78 -20.10
CA LYS A 286 17.57 -3.04 -21.31
C LYS A 286 18.95 -2.40 -21.21
N ALA A 287 19.92 -2.97 -21.92
CA ALA A 287 21.24 -2.34 -22.05
C ALA A 287 21.11 -1.00 -22.79
N VAL A 288 21.79 0.03 -22.30
CA VAL A 288 21.90 1.34 -22.97
C VAL A 288 23.06 1.35 -23.97
N LYS A 289 22.93 2.07 -25.09
CA LYS A 289 23.93 2.08 -26.17
C LYS A 289 24.98 3.17 -26.03
N ASN A 290 24.65 4.25 -25.32
CA ASN A 290 25.53 5.40 -25.13
C ASN A 290 25.17 6.18 -23.85
N TYR A 291 25.99 7.18 -23.51
CA TYR A 291 25.82 7.98 -22.30
C TYR A 291 24.53 8.80 -22.27
N SER A 292 24.09 9.34 -23.41
CA SER A 292 22.85 10.12 -23.48
C SER A 292 21.62 9.27 -23.18
N GLU A 293 21.59 8.02 -23.65
CA GLU A 293 20.53 7.06 -23.34
C GLU A 293 20.51 6.69 -21.86
N LEU A 294 21.69 6.56 -21.22
CA LEU A 294 21.78 6.35 -19.78
C LEU A 294 21.13 7.50 -18.99
N LEU A 295 21.45 8.75 -19.34
CA LEU A 295 20.88 9.92 -18.68
C LEU A 295 19.36 10.00 -18.87
N GLN A 296 18.87 9.78 -20.10
CA GLN A 296 17.43 9.77 -20.37
C GLN A 296 16.69 8.71 -19.54
N ARG A 297 17.31 7.55 -19.34
CA ARG A 297 16.72 6.49 -18.52
C ARG A 297 16.68 6.85 -17.03
N GLN A 298 17.72 7.52 -16.52
CA GLN A 298 17.73 8.01 -15.14
C GLN A 298 16.65 9.08 -14.90
N GLU A 299 16.36 9.90 -15.90
CA GLU A 299 15.31 10.92 -15.84
C GLU A 299 13.90 10.38 -16.14
N SER A 300 13.77 9.10 -16.51
CA SER A 300 12.45 8.48 -16.75
C SER A 300 11.74 8.14 -15.44
N ILE A 301 10.40 8.08 -15.49
CA ILE A 301 9.57 7.63 -14.35
C ILE A 301 9.97 6.19 -13.95
N HIS A 302 10.23 5.32 -14.92
CA HIS A 302 10.65 3.93 -14.68
C HIS A 302 12.18 3.80 -14.55
N ASN A 303 12.78 4.58 -13.66
CA ASN A 303 14.22 4.52 -13.37
C ASN A 303 14.58 3.52 -12.26
N GLY A 304 13.59 2.79 -11.72
CA GLY A 304 13.76 1.83 -10.61
C GLY A 304 13.55 2.46 -9.23
N LEU A 305 13.21 3.74 -9.14
CA LEU A 305 12.58 4.29 -7.96
C LEU A 305 11.10 3.91 -7.92
N MET A 306 10.56 3.88 -6.71
CA MET A 306 9.16 3.57 -6.47
C MET A 306 8.27 4.68 -7.02
N ASN A 307 7.15 4.26 -7.57
CA ASN A 307 6.09 5.11 -8.12
C ASN A 307 4.74 4.66 -7.59
N ILE A 308 3.75 5.55 -7.65
CA ILE A 308 2.39 5.26 -7.23
C ILE A 308 1.53 4.90 -8.44
N TYR A 309 0.75 3.83 -8.31
CA TYR A 309 -0.19 3.32 -9.29
C TYR A 309 -1.61 3.39 -8.75
N SER A 310 -2.57 3.39 -9.65
CA SER A 310 -3.99 3.27 -9.34
C SER A 310 -4.66 2.27 -10.27
N VAL A 311 -5.67 1.58 -9.77
CA VAL A 311 -6.48 0.62 -10.53
C VAL A 311 -7.93 0.64 -10.06
N ASP A 312 -8.87 0.53 -11.00
CA ASP A 312 -10.28 0.30 -10.69
C ASP A 312 -10.47 -1.16 -10.25
N ILE A 313 -10.98 -1.35 -9.04
CA ILE A 313 -11.27 -2.66 -8.45
C ILE A 313 -12.76 -2.84 -8.16
N THR A 314 -13.66 -2.06 -8.78
CA THR A 314 -15.11 -2.10 -8.54
C THR A 314 -15.67 -3.52 -8.64
N GLU A 315 -15.29 -4.26 -9.69
CA GLU A 315 -15.74 -5.63 -9.90
C GLU A 315 -15.19 -6.59 -8.83
N LEU A 316 -13.90 -6.46 -8.48
CA LEU A 316 -13.25 -7.24 -7.43
C LEU A 316 -13.87 -6.98 -6.05
N ASN A 317 -14.07 -5.71 -5.74
CA ASN A 317 -14.69 -5.19 -4.53
C ASN A 317 -16.13 -5.76 -4.38
N SER A 318 -16.88 -5.78 -5.48
CA SER A 318 -18.22 -6.38 -5.55
C SER A 318 -18.19 -7.90 -5.42
N TYR A 319 -17.23 -8.57 -6.07
CA TYR A 319 -17.06 -10.02 -5.99
C TYR A 319 -16.86 -10.46 -4.54
N PHE A 320 -15.95 -9.85 -3.79
CA PHE A 320 -15.73 -10.26 -2.41
C PHE A 320 -16.97 -10.05 -1.55
N ARG A 321 -17.67 -8.91 -1.69
CA ARG A 321 -18.87 -8.64 -0.88
C ARG A 321 -20.04 -9.59 -1.13
N ASN A 322 -20.14 -10.11 -2.35
CA ASN A 322 -21.19 -11.07 -2.70
C ASN A 322 -20.87 -12.51 -2.25
N ASN A 323 -19.64 -12.78 -1.81
CA ASN A 323 -19.15 -14.10 -1.43
C ASN A 323 -18.75 -14.21 0.05
N ILE A 324 -19.20 -13.27 0.90
CA ILE A 324 -19.01 -13.29 2.38
C ILE A 324 -20.12 -14.07 3.09
#